data_AF-A0A933PFI3-F1
#
_entry.id   AF-A0A933PFI3-F1
#
_cell.length_a   1.000
_cell.length_b   1.000
_cell.length_c   1.000
_cell.angle_alpha   90.00
_cell.angle_beta   90.00
_cell.angle_gamma   90.00
#
_symmetry.space_group_name_H-M   'P 1'
#
loop_
_entity.id
_entity.type
_entity.pdbx_description
1 polymer ?
#
loop_
_entity_poly.entity_id
_entity_poly.type
_entity_poly.pdbx_seq_one_letter_code
_entity_poly.pdbx_strand_id
1 'polypeptide(L)'
;MIGGFGSGIPPRRAFLAATCGAATTLAFAYSTPGVDLVTLFAGTWLCAGLGAAWAVRLVRTLQNRQLPAPTRADVVRWAVVPVVILGALAMGRSGAALELRWFVSLTALDDAVQGLPPVDVPPGEPWIDVTLPRTVGLYPVVRAEQVPAGGTVFRDSYDIVADGGGFAHLPQGPDPDLFDREFDHVEYRHLGWDWYAWVGTVEADDPFVGNVPEPMVTAPPSPPGPPAP
;
A
#
# COMPACT_ATOMS: atom_id res chain seq x y z
N MET A 1 23.85 3.39 -32.78
CA MET A 1 23.47 1.97 -32.93
C MET A 1 22.52 1.60 -31.80
N ILE A 2 21.21 1.72 -32.04
CA ILE A 2 20.16 1.33 -31.10
C ILE A 2 19.92 -0.16 -31.33
N GLY A 3 20.23 -0.98 -30.31
CA GLY A 3 20.23 -2.44 -30.38
C GLY A 3 18.88 -2.98 -30.83
N GLY A 4 18.91 -3.76 -31.92
CA GLY A 4 17.75 -4.39 -32.52
C GLY A 4 16.96 -5.22 -31.51
N PHE A 5 15.69 -4.87 -31.37
CA PHE A 5 14.65 -5.74 -30.81
C PHE A 5 14.46 -6.94 -31.75
N GLY A 6 15.35 -7.93 -31.65
CA GLY A 6 15.26 -9.19 -32.40
C GLY A 6 13.91 -9.87 -32.15
N SER A 7 13.11 -9.95 -33.21
CA SER A 7 11.66 -10.23 -33.24
C SER A 7 11.27 -11.71 -33.15
N GLY A 8 12.13 -12.57 -32.62
CA GLY A 8 11.86 -14.01 -32.47
C GLY A 8 12.59 -14.69 -31.31
N ILE A 9 13.24 -13.93 -30.42
CA ILE A 9 14.03 -14.46 -29.31
C ILE A 9 13.19 -14.36 -28.02
N PRO A 10 13.14 -15.42 -27.19
CA PRO A 10 12.42 -15.40 -25.92
C PRO A 10 12.84 -14.21 -25.03
N PRO A 11 12.02 -13.83 -24.04
CA PRO A 11 12.31 -12.73 -23.14
C PRO A 11 13.75 -12.83 -22.59
N ARG A 12 14.54 -11.78 -22.81
CA ARG A 12 15.92 -11.72 -22.29
C ARG A 12 15.87 -11.47 -20.79
N ARG A 13 16.98 -11.76 -20.10
CA ARG A 13 17.12 -11.57 -18.64
C ARG A 13 16.68 -10.19 -18.17
N ALA A 14 16.98 -9.13 -18.92
CA ALA A 14 16.57 -7.77 -18.59
C ALA A 14 15.04 -7.58 -18.61
N PHE A 15 14.33 -8.21 -19.56
CA PHE A 15 12.87 -8.15 -19.62
C PHE A 15 12.26 -8.91 -18.43
N LEU A 16 12.79 -10.09 -18.12
CA LEU A 16 12.35 -10.87 -16.96
C LEU A 16 12.60 -10.11 -15.65
N ALA A 17 13.76 -9.48 -15.50
CA ALA A 17 14.08 -8.66 -14.33
C ALA A 17 13.11 -7.48 -14.20
N ALA A 18 12.78 -6.80 -15.30
CA ALA A 18 11.78 -5.73 -15.31
C ALA A 18 10.38 -6.25 -14.91
N THR A 19 9.97 -7.42 -15.43
CA THR A 19 8.70 -8.05 -15.05
C THR A 19 8.67 -8.42 -13.57
N CYS A 20 9.73 -9.02 -13.05
CA CYS A 20 9.81 -9.33 -11.62
C CYS A 20 9.80 -8.06 -10.77
N GLY A 21 10.48 -7.00 -11.20
CA GLY A 21 10.45 -5.69 -10.54
C GLY A 21 9.04 -5.13 -10.47
N ALA A 22 8.33 -5.06 -11.60
CA ALA A 22 6.95 -4.58 -11.66
C ALA A 22 6.00 -5.43 -10.81
N ALA A 23 6.12 -6.76 -10.87
CA ALA A 23 5.34 -7.68 -10.05
C ALA A 23 5.62 -7.52 -8.56
N THR A 24 6.88 -7.26 -8.17
CA THR A 24 7.27 -7.00 -6.78
C THR A 24 6.69 -5.66 -6.30
N THR A 25 6.75 -4.61 -7.11
CA THR A 25 6.11 -3.32 -6.81
C THR A 25 4.60 -3.48 -6.59
N LEU A 26 3.94 -4.26 -7.45
CA LEU A 26 2.51 -4.53 -7.32
C LEU A 26 2.19 -5.35 -6.07
N ALA A 27 2.96 -6.41 -5.79
CA ALA A 27 2.80 -7.20 -4.57
C ALA A 27 3.06 -6.38 -3.30
N PHE A 28 4.04 -5.46 -3.35
CA PHE A 28 4.30 -4.52 -2.26
C PHE A 28 3.11 -3.60 -2.00
N ALA A 29 2.50 -3.04 -3.05
CA ALA A 29 1.29 -2.22 -2.93
C ALA A 29 0.11 -2.97 -2.30
N TYR A 30 -0.04 -4.26 -2.60
CA TYR A 30 -1.09 -5.10 -1.98
C TYR A 30 -0.75 -5.59 -0.57
N SER A 31 0.46 -5.33 -0.08
CA SER A 31 0.92 -5.80 1.24
C SER A 31 0.77 -4.75 2.34
N THR A 32 0.31 -3.55 2.01
CA THR A 32 -0.03 -2.48 2.94
C THR A 32 -1.54 -2.50 3.20
N PRO A 33 -2.00 -2.49 4.47
CA PRO A 33 -3.41 -2.34 4.81
C PRO A 33 -3.99 -1.04 4.24
N GLY A 34 -3.28 0.08 4.41
CA GLY A 34 -3.54 1.30 3.66
C GLY A 34 -3.23 1.10 2.18
N VAL A 35 -4.16 1.47 1.30
CA VAL A 35 -3.95 1.32 -0.14
C VAL A 35 -3.07 2.46 -0.65
N ASP A 36 -1.76 2.21 -0.80
CA ASP A 36 -0.85 3.12 -1.52
C ASP A 36 -1.22 3.12 -3.01
N LEU A 37 -2.14 4.01 -3.37
CA LEU A 37 -2.67 4.10 -4.72
C LEU A 37 -1.58 4.45 -5.72
N VAL A 38 -0.60 5.27 -5.34
CA VAL A 38 0.49 5.66 -6.23
C VAL A 38 1.31 4.43 -6.62
N THR A 39 1.71 3.62 -5.63
CA THR A 39 2.47 2.39 -5.88
C THR A 39 1.60 1.32 -6.57
N LEU A 40 0.31 1.24 -6.23
CA LEU A 40 -0.64 0.33 -6.87
C LEU A 40 -0.80 0.67 -8.37
N PHE A 41 -1.05 1.94 -8.70
CA PHE A 41 -1.15 2.41 -10.07
C PHE A 41 0.17 2.19 -10.82
N ALA A 42 1.30 2.57 -10.24
CA ALA A 42 2.61 2.37 -10.86
C ALA A 42 2.87 0.89 -11.16
N GLY A 43 2.68 0.00 -10.18
CA GLY A 43 2.84 -1.44 -10.35
C GLY A 43 1.90 -2.02 -11.40
N THR A 44 0.64 -1.59 -11.40
CA THR A 44 -0.38 -2.04 -12.36
C THR A 44 -0.03 -1.62 -13.78
N TRP A 45 0.32 -0.35 -13.99
CA TRP A 45 0.71 0.18 -15.31
C TRP A 45 1.98 -0.48 -15.84
N LEU A 46 2.99 -0.70 -14.99
CA LEU A 46 4.21 -1.40 -15.37
C LEU A 46 3.91 -2.85 -15.78
N CYS A 47 3.12 -3.58 -15.00
CA CYS A 47 2.69 -4.94 -15.32
C CYS A 47 1.88 -4.99 -16.62
N ALA A 48 0.94 -4.07 -16.82
CA ALA A 48 0.13 -3.99 -18.04
C ALA A 48 0.98 -3.70 -19.27
N GLY A 49 1.88 -2.72 -19.19
CA GLY A 49 2.79 -2.36 -20.28
C GLY A 49 3.73 -3.50 -20.67
N LEU A 50 4.31 -4.19 -19.68
CA LEU A 50 5.17 -5.35 -19.92
C LEU A 50 4.37 -6.54 -20.47
N GLY A 51 3.15 -6.78 -19.97
CA GLY A 51 2.24 -7.79 -20.49
C GLY A 51 1.88 -7.55 -21.96
N ALA A 52 1.55 -6.30 -22.31
CA ALA A 52 1.28 -5.90 -23.69
C ALA A 52 2.51 -6.08 -24.59
N ALA A 53 3.69 -5.64 -24.14
CA ALA A 53 4.94 -5.83 -24.88
C ALA A 53 5.27 -7.31 -25.09
N TRP A 54 5.03 -8.15 -24.09
CA TRP A 54 5.16 -9.61 -24.20
C TRP A 54 4.19 -10.18 -25.23
N ALA A 55 2.91 -9.79 -25.19
CA ALA A 55 1.88 -10.28 -26.11
C ALA A 55 2.20 -9.90 -27.57
N VAL A 56 2.60 -8.66 -27.82
CA VAL A 56 3.04 -8.20 -29.15
C VAL A 56 4.23 -9.02 -29.66
N ARG A 57 5.22 -9.29 -28.79
CA ARG A 57 6.37 -10.13 -29.14
C ARG A 57 5.97 -11.56 -29.44
N LEU A 58 5.04 -12.14 -28.67
CA LEU A 58 4.54 -13.49 -28.88
C LEU A 58 3.83 -13.58 -30.25
N VAL A 59 2.91 -12.67 -30.55
CA VAL A 59 2.17 -12.62 -31.81
C VAL A 59 3.13 -12.50 -33.00
N ARG A 60 4.11 -11.60 -32.94
CA ARG A 60 5.14 -11.46 -34.00
C ARG A 60 5.95 -12.74 -34.19
N THR A 61 6.27 -13.44 -33.10
CA THR A 61 7.01 -14.70 -33.14
C THR A 61 6.17 -15.79 -33.81
N LEU A 62 4.87 -15.88 -33.50
CA LEU A 62 3.94 -16.83 -34.10
C LEU A 62 3.67 -16.55 -35.59
N GLN A 63 3.67 -15.28 -36.00
CA GLN A 63 3.50 -14.87 -37.40
C GLN A 63 4.73 -15.18 -38.26
N ASN A 64 5.93 -15.10 -37.67
CA ASN A 64 7.19 -15.39 -38.36
C ASN A 64 7.45 -16.91 -38.45
N ARG A 65 6.81 -17.55 -39.43
CA ARG A 65 6.90 -19.01 -39.71
C ARG A 65 8.31 -19.54 -40.07
N GLN A 66 9.31 -18.68 -40.15
CA GLN A 66 10.69 -19.05 -40.49
C GLN A 66 11.56 -19.39 -39.26
N LEU A 67 11.00 -19.34 -38.05
CA LEU A 67 11.74 -19.65 -36.83
C LEU A 67 11.88 -21.16 -36.62
N PRO A 68 13.00 -21.63 -36.04
CA PRO A 68 13.14 -23.02 -35.63
C PRO A 68 12.02 -23.43 -34.66
N ALA A 69 11.68 -24.72 -34.63
CA ALA A 69 10.74 -25.25 -33.66
C ALA A 69 11.19 -24.89 -32.23
N PRO A 70 10.29 -24.38 -31.37
CA PRO A 70 10.67 -23.92 -30.04
C PRO A 70 11.14 -25.08 -29.17
N THR A 71 12.25 -24.89 -28.45
CA THR A 71 12.69 -25.87 -27.44
C THR A 71 11.84 -25.77 -26.17
N ARG A 72 11.84 -26.82 -25.33
CA ARG A 72 11.17 -26.79 -24.02
C ARG A 72 11.62 -25.59 -23.17
N ALA A 73 12.91 -25.23 -23.23
CA ALA A 73 13.46 -24.10 -22.48
C ALA A 73 12.89 -22.75 -22.98
N ASP A 74 12.63 -22.63 -24.28
CA ASP A 74 12.03 -21.42 -24.85
C ASP A 74 10.57 -21.28 -24.42
N VAL A 75 9.80 -22.38 -24.46
CA VAL A 75 8.41 -22.39 -23.98
C VAL A 75 8.34 -21.95 -22.53
N VAL A 76 9.20 -22.50 -21.67
CA VAL A 76 9.27 -22.09 -20.26
C VAL A 76 9.55 -20.60 -20.14
N ARG A 77 10.56 -20.07 -20.85
CA ARG A 77 10.90 -18.64 -20.81
C ARG A 77 9.76 -17.73 -21.28
N TRP A 78 9.00 -18.16 -22.28
CA TRP A 78 7.81 -17.44 -22.72
C TRP A 78 6.71 -17.43 -21.67
N ALA A 79 6.54 -18.54 -20.93
CA ALA A 79 5.53 -18.67 -19.89
C ALA A 79 5.86 -17.90 -18.59
N VAL A 80 7.14 -17.63 -18.29
CA VAL A 80 7.52 -16.95 -17.03
C VAL A 80 6.82 -15.60 -16.86
N VAL A 81 6.77 -14.77 -17.90
CA VAL A 81 6.20 -13.42 -17.82
C VAL A 81 4.73 -13.41 -17.40
N PRO A 82 3.81 -14.11 -18.10
CA PRO A 82 2.42 -14.15 -17.68
C PRO A 82 2.25 -14.82 -16.31
N VAL A 83 3.02 -15.86 -16.00
CA VAL A 83 2.97 -16.51 -14.68
C VAL A 83 3.33 -15.55 -13.56
N VAL A 84 4.39 -14.75 -13.72
CA VAL A 84 4.81 -13.76 -12.72
C VAL A 84 3.77 -12.66 -12.53
N ILE A 85 3.23 -12.11 -13.62
CA ILE A 85 2.20 -11.06 -13.56
C ILE A 85 0.92 -11.58 -12.91
N LEU A 86 0.43 -12.74 -13.36
CA LEU A 86 -0.77 -13.36 -12.81
C LEU A 86 -0.58 -13.77 -11.34
N GLY A 87 0.61 -14.25 -10.97
CA GLY A 87 0.96 -14.57 -9.61
C GLY A 87 0.86 -13.36 -8.68
N ALA A 88 1.43 -12.22 -9.09
CA ALA A 88 1.33 -10.98 -8.31
C ALA A 88 -0.12 -10.50 -8.14
N LEU A 89 -0.92 -10.56 -9.21
CA LEU A 89 -2.35 -10.21 -9.16
C LEU A 89 -3.14 -11.15 -8.24
N ALA A 90 -2.86 -12.46 -8.31
CA ALA A 90 -3.52 -13.46 -7.46
C ALA A 90 -3.15 -13.28 -5.98
N MET A 91 -1.88 -12.96 -5.68
CA MET A 91 -1.45 -12.62 -4.32
C MET A 91 -2.16 -11.37 -3.79
N GLY A 92 -2.33 -10.36 -4.64
CA GLY A 92 -3.07 -9.16 -4.27
C GLY A 92 -4.53 -9.43 -3.94
N ARG A 93 -5.24 -10.15 -4.82
CA ARG A 93 -6.66 -10.47 -4.64
C ARG A 93 -6.94 -11.35 -3.43
N SER A 94 -6.04 -12.28 -3.11
CA SER A 94 -6.19 -13.16 -1.93
C SER A 94 -5.80 -12.46 -0.63
N GLY A 95 -5.05 -11.35 -0.69
CA GLY A 95 -4.38 -10.77 0.47
C GLY A 95 -3.17 -11.55 0.96
N ALA A 96 -2.71 -12.57 0.21
CA ALA A 96 -1.53 -13.35 0.56
C ALA A 96 -0.26 -12.49 0.65
N ALA A 97 -0.19 -11.41 -0.12
CA ALA A 97 0.93 -10.46 -0.03
C ALA A 97 0.98 -9.76 1.34
N LEU A 98 -0.18 -9.33 1.83
CA LEU A 98 -0.33 -8.73 3.16
C LEU A 98 -0.01 -9.74 4.25
N GLU A 99 -0.64 -10.92 4.22
CA GLU A 99 -0.44 -11.96 5.22
C GLU A 99 1.02 -12.41 5.31
N LEU A 100 1.70 -12.56 4.16
CA LEU A 100 3.11 -12.95 4.13
C LEU A 100 4.01 -11.87 4.75
N ARG A 101 3.83 -10.60 4.38
CA ARG A 101 4.65 -9.50 4.90
C ARG A 101 4.38 -9.26 6.38
N TRP A 102 3.13 -9.40 6.81
CA TRP A 102 2.74 -9.36 8.22
C TRP A 102 3.39 -10.51 9.00
N PHE A 103 3.27 -11.75 8.51
CA PHE A 103 3.83 -12.93 9.17
C PHE A 103 5.35 -12.82 9.35
N VAL A 104 6.07 -12.33 8.32
CA VAL A 104 7.52 -12.06 8.41
C VAL A 104 7.84 -10.95 9.40
N SER A 105 6.92 -10.03 9.66
CA SER A 105 7.08 -8.90 10.59
C SER A 105 6.53 -9.18 11.99
N LEU A 106 5.87 -10.32 12.22
CA LEU A 106 5.07 -10.60 13.41
C LEU A 106 5.87 -10.44 14.70
N THR A 107 7.08 -11.02 14.76
CA THR A 107 7.92 -10.91 15.97
C THR A 107 8.31 -9.47 16.29
N ALA A 108 8.63 -8.67 15.28
CA ALA A 108 8.97 -7.25 15.48
C ALA A 108 7.74 -6.43 15.90
N LEU A 109 6.56 -6.78 15.38
CA LEU A 109 5.29 -6.17 15.78
C LEU A 109 4.93 -6.52 17.22
N ASP A 110 5.06 -7.79 17.61
CA ASP A 110 4.84 -8.25 18.98
C ASP A 110 5.81 -7.59 19.96
N ASP A 111 7.11 -7.54 19.64
CA ASP A 111 8.12 -6.87 20.46
C ASP A 111 7.81 -5.37 20.62
N ALA A 112 7.27 -4.71 19.58
CA ALA A 112 6.89 -3.31 19.65
C ALA A 112 5.71 -3.07 20.60
N VAL A 113 4.68 -3.92 20.57
CA VAL A 113 3.54 -3.84 21.50
C VAL A 113 3.98 -4.14 22.94
N GLN A 114 4.75 -5.22 23.13
CA GLN A 114 5.19 -5.65 24.46
C GLN A 114 6.17 -4.67 25.12
N GLY A 115 6.89 -3.90 24.31
CA GLY A 115 7.80 -2.85 24.80
C GLY A 115 7.08 -1.60 25.30
N LEU A 116 5.78 -1.44 25.04
CA LEU A 116 5.01 -0.28 25.49
C LEU A 116 4.70 -0.37 27.00
N PRO A 117 4.63 0.76 27.70
CA PRO A 117 4.19 0.77 29.09
C PRO A 117 2.75 0.24 29.18
N PRO A 118 2.42 -0.56 30.22
CA PRO A 118 1.05 -1.00 30.45
C PRO A 118 0.21 0.22 30.81
N VAL A 119 -0.74 0.56 29.93
CA VAL A 119 -1.69 1.65 30.16
C VAL A 119 -3.09 1.12 29.89
N ASP A 120 -3.94 1.20 30.90
CA ASP A 120 -5.38 0.97 30.74
C ASP A 120 -6.02 2.31 30.38
N VAL A 121 -6.32 2.50 29.09
CA VAL A 121 -7.12 3.62 28.61
C VAL A 121 -8.59 3.33 28.94
N PRO A 122 -9.26 4.12 29.78
CA PRO A 122 -10.68 3.92 30.07
C PRO A 122 -11.53 4.10 28.80
N PRO A 123 -12.64 3.36 28.65
CA PRO A 123 -13.57 3.58 27.55
C PRO A 123 -14.07 5.03 27.51
N GLY A 124 -14.03 5.66 26.34
CA GLY A 124 -14.51 7.03 26.10
C GLY A 124 -13.46 8.14 26.26
N GLU A 125 -12.33 7.86 26.90
CA GLU A 125 -11.19 8.76 27.01
C GLU A 125 -10.42 8.87 25.67
N PRO A 126 -9.66 9.97 25.44
CA PRO A 126 -8.85 10.10 24.24
C PRO A 126 -7.73 9.06 24.24
N TRP A 127 -7.37 8.63 23.04
CA TRP A 127 -6.27 7.70 22.84
C TRP A 127 -4.94 8.31 23.22
N ILE A 128 -4.00 7.44 23.60
CA ILE A 128 -2.69 7.87 24.06
C ILE A 128 -1.70 7.62 22.94
N ASP A 129 -1.17 8.69 22.36
CA ASP A 129 -0.08 8.62 21.40
C ASP A 129 1.14 7.93 22.03
N VAL A 130 1.67 6.93 21.32
CA VAL A 130 2.89 6.23 21.72
C VAL A 130 3.99 6.43 20.68
N THR A 131 5.21 6.60 21.17
CA THR A 131 6.38 6.76 20.32
C THR A 131 6.96 5.40 19.99
N LEU A 132 6.81 4.99 18.73
CA LEU A 132 7.46 3.79 18.18
C LEU A 132 8.58 4.16 17.19
N PRO A 133 9.49 3.22 16.90
CA PRO A 133 10.41 3.39 15.78
C PRO A 133 9.66 3.69 14.49
N ARG A 134 10.26 4.50 13.61
CA ARG A 134 9.68 4.84 12.28
C ARG A 134 9.38 3.63 11.40
N THR A 135 9.91 2.46 11.74
CA THR A 135 9.67 1.21 11.04
C THR A 135 9.63 0.09 12.05
N VAL A 136 8.58 -0.72 12.00
CA VAL A 136 8.41 -1.93 12.81
C VAL A 136 8.28 -3.11 11.85
N GLY A 137 9.24 -4.05 11.93
CA GLY A 137 9.38 -5.11 10.95
C GLY A 137 9.61 -4.54 9.54
N LEU A 138 8.75 -4.91 8.59
CA LEU A 138 8.78 -4.39 7.23
C LEU A 138 7.85 -3.19 7.02
N TYR A 139 7.17 -2.68 8.05
CA TYR A 139 6.16 -1.63 7.92
C TYR A 139 6.66 -0.27 8.41
N PRO A 140 6.49 0.81 7.63
CA PRO A 140 6.64 2.15 8.17
C PRO A 140 5.57 2.37 9.24
N VAL A 141 5.93 3.06 10.33
CA VAL A 141 4.98 3.48 11.36
C VAL A 141 4.94 4.99 11.34
N VAL A 142 3.75 5.50 11.04
CA VAL A 142 3.46 6.92 10.93
C VAL A 142 2.98 7.44 12.28
N ARG A 143 2.04 6.72 12.87
CA ARG A 143 1.46 7.00 14.18
C ARG A 143 1.15 5.69 14.87
N ALA A 144 1.23 5.68 16.19
CA ALA A 144 0.75 4.58 17.00
C ALA A 144 0.09 5.11 18.26
N GLU A 145 -0.98 4.45 18.67
CA GLU A 145 -1.83 4.88 19.77
C GLU A 145 -2.24 3.68 20.61
N GLN A 146 -2.24 3.84 21.93
CA GLN A 146 -2.85 2.90 22.85
C GLN A 146 -4.33 3.21 22.97
N VAL A 147 -5.14 2.15 22.88
CA VAL A 147 -6.60 2.20 22.91
C VAL A 147 -7.11 1.38 24.10
N PRO A 148 -8.41 1.48 24.46
CA PRO A 148 -8.97 0.72 25.57
C PRO A 148 -8.74 -0.79 25.48
N ALA A 149 -8.93 -1.47 26.61
CA ALA A 149 -8.76 -2.92 26.73
C ALA A 149 -7.34 -3.44 26.39
N GLY A 150 -6.32 -2.58 26.54
CA GLY A 150 -4.92 -2.92 26.28
C GLY A 150 -4.59 -3.07 24.78
N GLY A 151 -5.43 -2.50 23.91
CA GLY A 151 -5.19 -2.51 22.47
C GLY A 151 -4.10 -1.52 22.05
N THR A 152 -3.49 -1.79 20.90
CA THR A 152 -2.56 -0.84 20.26
C THR A 152 -2.87 -0.76 18.77
N VAL A 153 -3.04 0.46 18.27
CA VAL A 153 -3.30 0.76 16.86
C VAL A 153 -2.05 1.39 16.25
N PHE A 154 -1.71 0.94 15.05
CA PHE A 154 -0.61 1.41 14.23
C PHE A 154 -1.17 1.92 12.91
N ARG A 155 -0.78 3.13 12.52
CA ARG A 155 -1.04 3.69 11.20
C ARG A 155 0.23 3.59 10.38
N ASP A 156 0.15 2.95 9.20
CA ASP A 156 1.30 2.69 8.35
C ASP A 156 1.38 3.59 7.10
N SER A 157 0.31 4.30 6.76
CA SER A 157 0.32 5.34 5.73
C SER A 157 -0.52 6.58 6.08
N TYR A 158 -0.15 7.72 5.50
CA TYR A 158 -1.05 8.85 5.27
C TYR A 158 -1.42 8.80 3.78
N ASP A 159 -2.55 8.20 3.44
CA ASP A 159 -2.98 8.14 2.04
C ASP A 159 -4.00 9.22 1.68
N ILE A 160 -4.12 9.48 0.39
CA ILE A 160 -4.90 10.60 -0.18
C ILE A 160 -6.39 10.21 -0.39
N VAL A 161 -6.72 8.91 -0.32
CA VAL A 161 -8.05 8.38 -0.72
C VAL A 161 -8.64 7.40 0.30
N ALA A 162 -7.82 6.72 1.10
CA ALA A 162 -8.26 6.11 2.33
C ALA A 162 -7.72 6.99 3.46
N ASP A 163 -8.60 7.55 4.28
CA ASP A 163 -8.22 8.52 5.31
C ASP A 163 -7.33 7.89 6.39
N GLY A 164 -7.24 6.55 6.45
CA GLY A 164 -6.24 5.83 7.23
C GLY A 164 -6.24 4.32 7.00
N GLY A 165 -5.12 3.69 7.32
CA GLY A 165 -5.00 2.24 7.39
C GLY A 165 -3.78 1.81 8.19
N GLY A 166 -3.79 0.56 8.62
CA GLY A 166 -2.63 -0.04 9.27
C GLY A 166 -2.97 -1.32 10.02
N PHE A 167 -2.35 -1.50 11.17
CA PHE A 167 -2.47 -2.70 12.00
C PHE A 167 -3.04 -2.36 13.35
N ALA A 168 -3.72 -3.32 13.98
CA ALA A 168 -4.19 -3.22 15.34
C ALA A 168 -3.92 -4.53 16.07
N HIS A 169 -3.33 -4.43 17.25
CA HIS A 169 -3.23 -5.53 18.21
C HIS A 169 -4.35 -5.35 19.24
N LEU A 170 -5.40 -6.15 19.14
CA LEU A 170 -6.64 -6.04 19.90
C LEU A 170 -6.95 -7.39 20.59
N PRO A 171 -6.42 -7.61 21.82
CA PRO A 171 -6.55 -8.89 22.50
C PRO A 171 -7.99 -9.22 22.93
N GLN A 172 -8.87 -8.21 23.02
CA GLN A 172 -10.30 -8.41 23.27
C GLN A 172 -11.15 -8.42 21.99
N GLY A 173 -10.52 -8.34 20.82
CA GLY A 173 -11.16 -8.24 19.52
C GLY A 173 -11.45 -6.80 19.07
N PRO A 174 -11.92 -6.62 17.82
CA PRO A 174 -12.24 -5.31 17.27
C PRO A 174 -13.47 -4.75 17.95
N ASP A 175 -13.32 -3.54 18.49
CA ASP A 175 -14.44 -2.71 18.90
C ASP A 175 -14.92 -1.92 17.68
N PRO A 176 -16.19 -2.08 17.23
CA PRO A 176 -16.72 -1.29 16.12
C PRO A 176 -16.65 0.21 16.42
N ASP A 177 -16.80 0.61 17.68
CA ASP A 177 -16.87 2.02 18.08
C ASP A 177 -15.49 2.65 18.28
N LEU A 178 -14.40 1.87 18.12
CA LEU A 178 -13.01 2.32 18.34
C LEU A 178 -12.77 3.58 17.48
N PHE A 179 -13.09 3.52 16.19
CA PHE A 179 -12.73 4.53 15.22
C PHE A 179 -13.88 5.46 14.78
N ASP A 180 -15.09 5.29 15.33
CA ASP A 180 -16.30 6.05 14.93
C ASP A 180 -16.17 7.58 15.07
N ARG A 181 -15.12 8.06 15.73
CA ARG A 181 -14.83 9.50 15.87
C ARG A 181 -13.92 10.06 14.77
N GLU A 182 -13.16 9.21 14.07
CA GLU A 182 -12.19 9.63 13.04
C GLU A 182 -12.58 9.13 11.64
N PHE A 183 -13.29 8.00 11.54
CA PHE A 183 -13.72 7.40 10.27
C PHE A 183 -15.20 7.07 10.33
N ASP A 184 -15.91 7.27 9.22
CA ASP A 184 -17.32 6.89 9.09
C ASP A 184 -17.50 5.37 8.99
N HIS A 185 -16.50 4.69 8.45
CA HIS A 185 -16.48 3.24 8.37
C HIS A 185 -15.08 2.69 8.57
N VAL A 186 -14.95 1.62 9.37
CA VAL A 186 -13.72 0.86 9.53
C VAL A 186 -13.96 -0.61 9.26
N GLU A 187 -13.18 -1.14 8.31
CA GLU A 187 -13.13 -2.55 8.02
C GLU A 187 -11.93 -3.19 8.74
N TYR A 188 -12.19 -4.28 9.47
CA TYR A 188 -11.16 -5.09 10.09
C TYR A 188 -11.01 -6.43 9.35
N ARG A 189 -9.76 -6.78 9.05
CA ARG A 189 -9.37 -8.10 8.57
C ARG A 189 -8.52 -8.79 9.62
N HIS A 190 -9.00 -9.90 10.16
CA HIS A 190 -8.21 -10.74 11.06
C HIS A 190 -7.00 -11.34 10.31
N LEU A 191 -5.81 -11.23 10.90
CA LEU A 191 -4.57 -11.77 10.36
C LEU A 191 -4.10 -13.02 11.13
N GLY A 192 -4.47 -13.12 12.39
CA GLY A 192 -4.12 -14.22 13.29
C GLY A 192 -3.88 -13.73 14.71
N TRP A 193 -4.16 -14.59 15.71
CA TRP A 193 -4.09 -14.23 17.13
C TRP A 193 -4.89 -12.95 17.42
N ASP A 194 -4.26 -11.97 18.04
CA ASP A 194 -4.85 -10.69 18.44
C ASP A 194 -4.61 -9.60 17.38
N TRP A 195 -4.09 -9.95 16.20
CA TRP A 195 -3.73 -9.00 15.14
C TRP A 195 -4.80 -8.85 14.06
N TYR A 196 -5.05 -7.61 13.70
CA TYR A 196 -5.96 -7.18 12.66
C TYR A 196 -5.26 -6.18 11.74
N ALA A 197 -5.51 -6.29 10.43
CA ALA A 197 -5.35 -5.16 9.52
C ALA A 197 -6.66 -4.35 9.56
N TRP A 198 -6.56 -3.03 9.51
CA TRP A 198 -7.72 -2.16 9.46
C TRP A 198 -7.59 -1.11 8.36
N VAL A 199 -8.72 -0.72 7.78
CA VAL A 199 -8.83 0.34 6.79
C VAL A 199 -10.01 1.23 7.19
N GLY A 200 -9.75 2.53 7.33
CA GLY A 200 -10.75 3.54 7.60
C GLY A 200 -11.10 4.36 6.36
N THR A 201 -12.37 4.67 6.19
CA THR A 201 -12.88 5.54 5.12
C THR A 201 -13.76 6.62 5.71
N VAL A 202 -13.58 7.87 5.28
CA VAL A 202 -14.49 8.99 5.51
C VAL A 202 -15.37 9.12 4.26
N GLU A 203 -16.68 9.19 4.45
CA GLU A 203 -17.65 9.45 3.40
C GLU A 203 -17.51 10.91 2.97
N ALA A 204 -17.44 11.16 1.66
CA ALA A 204 -17.14 12.49 1.10
C ALA A 204 -18.22 13.57 1.36
N ASP A 205 -19.26 13.24 2.13
CA ASP A 205 -20.33 14.16 2.55
C ASP A 205 -20.10 14.75 3.96
N ASP A 206 -19.02 14.39 4.66
CA ASP A 206 -18.69 15.00 5.95
C ASP A 206 -17.91 16.33 5.75
N PRO A 207 -18.46 17.51 6.13
CA PRO A 207 -17.83 18.82 5.96
C PRO A 207 -16.55 19.04 6.79
N PHE A 208 -16.00 17.98 7.39
CA PHE A 208 -14.76 17.98 8.17
C PHE A 208 -13.51 17.58 7.36
N VAL A 209 -13.51 17.84 6.05
CA VAL A 209 -12.32 18.44 5.41
C VAL A 209 -12.12 19.78 6.12
N GLY A 210 -11.45 19.70 7.27
CA GLY A 210 -11.25 20.83 8.15
C GLY A 210 -10.71 21.98 7.34
N ASN A 211 -11.29 23.15 7.59
CA ASN A 211 -10.70 24.44 7.28
C ASN A 211 -9.18 24.33 7.51
N VAL A 212 -8.42 24.10 6.43
CA VAL A 212 -7.04 24.56 6.37
C VAL A 212 -7.20 26.05 6.67
N PRO A 213 -6.68 26.57 7.78
CA PRO A 213 -6.73 28.00 7.98
C PRO A 213 -6.05 28.58 6.75
N GLU A 214 -6.80 29.31 5.92
CA GLU A 214 -6.23 30.04 4.80
C GLU A 214 -4.98 30.73 5.35
N PRO A 215 -3.82 30.62 4.68
CA PRO A 215 -2.67 31.40 5.11
C PRO A 215 -3.17 32.83 5.23
N MET A 216 -3.08 33.42 6.43
CA MET A 216 -3.48 34.79 6.66
C MET A 216 -2.78 35.65 5.60
N VAL A 217 -3.48 35.95 4.52
CA VAL A 217 -3.09 36.96 3.56
C VAL A 217 -3.36 38.24 4.32
N THR A 218 -2.37 38.69 5.07
CA THR A 218 -2.33 40.05 5.57
C THR A 218 -2.54 40.97 4.37
N ALA A 219 -3.71 41.59 4.28
CA ALA A 219 -4.00 42.58 3.27
C ALA A 219 -2.86 43.63 3.28
N PRO A 220 -2.36 44.03 2.11
CA PRO A 220 -1.36 45.10 2.07
C PRO A 220 -1.95 46.36 2.71
N PRO A 221 -1.15 47.12 3.49
CA PRO A 221 -1.64 48.31 4.18
C PRO A 221 -2.24 49.31 3.17
N SER A 222 -3.43 49.81 3.49
CA SER A 222 -4.11 50.83 2.69
C SER A 222 -3.21 52.05 2.50
N PRO A 223 -3.12 52.63 1.28
CA PRO A 223 -2.36 53.84 1.07
C PRO A 223 -2.95 55.00 1.89
N PRO A 224 -2.11 55.92 2.39
CA PRO A 224 -2.57 57.06 3.18
C PRO A 224 -3.54 57.91 2.35
N GLY A 225 -4.70 58.21 2.95
CA GLY A 225 -5.70 59.08 2.35
C GLY A 225 -5.16 60.48 2.10
N PRO A 226 -5.70 61.21 1.11
CA PRO A 226 -5.23 62.55 0.76
C PRO A 226 -5.42 63.53 1.93
N PRO A 227 -4.53 64.52 2.09
CA PRO A 227 -4.65 65.53 3.13
C PRO A 227 -5.94 66.34 2.94
N ALA A 228 -6.66 66.54 4.04
CA ALA A 228 -7.88 67.34 4.06
C ALA A 228 -7.57 68.83 3.80
N PRO A 229 -8.46 69.55 3.10
CA PRO A 229 -8.36 70.99 2.87
C PRO A 229 -8.67 71.82 4.12
#